data_AF-A0A3D1IVP0-F1
#
_entry.id   AF-A0A3D1IVP0-F1
#
_cell.length_a   1.000
_cell.length_b   1.000
_cell.length_c   1.000
_cell.angle_alpha   90.00
_cell.angle_beta   90.00
_cell.angle_gamma   90.00
#
_symmetry.space_group_name_H-M   'P 1'
#
loop_
_entity.id
_entity.type
_entity.pdbx_description
1 polymer ?
#
loop_
_entity_poly.entity_id
_entity_poly.type
_entity_poly.pdbx_seq_one_letter_code
_entity_poly.pdbx_strand_id
1 'polypeptide(L)' 'DKFEPERGFRFSTYATWWIRQSIERAIMNQARTVRLPVHMVRELNQILRAKYHLEA' A
#
# COMPACT_ATOMS: atom_id res chain seq x y z
N ASP A 1 14.24 -10.44 11.83
CA ASP A 1 15.63 -10.04 11.50
C ASP A 1 15.81 -9.50 10.09
N LYS A 2 15.42 -8.26 9.78
CA LYS A 2 15.74 -7.62 8.48
C LYS A 2 16.50 -6.28 8.60
N PHE A 3 16.67 -5.76 9.81
CA PHE A 3 17.40 -4.53 10.05
C PHE A 3 18.88 -4.86 10.29
N GLU A 4 19.77 -4.22 9.54
CA GLU A 4 21.22 -4.37 9.64
C GLU A 4 21.81 -3.09 10.26
N PRO A 5 22.19 -3.09 11.55
CA PRO A 5 22.71 -1.91 12.24
C PRO A 5 24.01 -1.38 11.64
N GLU A 6 24.82 -2.25 11.02
CA GLU A 6 26.11 -1.90 10.44
C GLU A 6 26.01 -0.95 9.23
N ARG A 7 24.82 -0.82 8.61
CA ARG A 7 24.59 0.12 7.50
C ARG A 7 24.46 1.58 7.94
N GLY A 8 24.53 1.88 9.24
CA GLY A 8 24.55 3.26 9.77
C GLY A 8 23.21 3.99 9.73
N PHE A 9 22.11 3.34 9.34
CA PHE A 9 20.78 3.94 9.35
C PHE A 9 20.08 3.73 10.69
N ARG A 10 19.36 4.75 11.17
CA ARG A 10 18.51 4.62 12.37
C ARG A 10 17.40 3.60 12.11
N PHE A 11 17.10 2.79 13.11
CA PHE A 11 16.02 1.80 13.04
C PHE A 11 14.67 2.43 12.66
N SER A 12 14.35 3.62 13.18
CA SER A 12 13.10 4.32 12.87
C SER A 12 12.93 4.60 11.38
N THR A 13 14.01 4.92 10.66
CA THR A 13 13.99 5.12 9.20
C THR A 13 13.61 3.83 8.47
N TYR A 14 14.21 2.71 8.87
CA TYR A 14 13.95 1.41 8.26
C TYR A 14 12.55 0.89 8.60
N ALA A 15 12.20 0.92 9.89
CA ALA A 15 10.93 0.41 10.39
C ALA A 15 9.73 1.14 9.78
N THR A 16 9.84 2.44 9.53
CA THR A 16 8.76 3.23 8.92
C THR A 16 8.30 2.65 7.57
N TRP A 17 9.24 2.20 6.73
CA TRP A 17 8.90 1.56 5.45
C TRP A 17 8.11 0.28 5.63
N TRP A 18 8.54 -0.59 6.54
CA TRP A 18 7.87 -1.87 6.80
C TRP A 18 6.52 -1.71 7.48
N ILE A 19 6.39 -0.72 8.37
CA ILE A 19 5.12 -0.39 9.01
C ILE A 19 4.13 0.08 7.94
N ARG A 20 4.53 1.03 7.09
CA ARG A 20 3.68 1.50 5.98
C ARG A 20 3.28 0.35 5.04
N GLN A 21 4.25 -0.44 4.59
CA GLN A 21 4.00 -1.57 3.70
C GLN A 21 3.04 -2.60 4.30
N SER A 22 3.19 -2.89 5.60
CA SER A 22 2.34 -3.87 6.30
C SER A 22 0.90 -3.37 6.39
N ILE A 23 0.70 -2.08 6.71
CA ILE A 23 -0.63 -1.45 6.76
C ILE A 23 -1.27 -1.45 5.36
N GLU A 24 -0.56 -0.98 4.33
CA GLU A 24 -1.08 -0.98 2.95
C GLU A 24 -1.47 -2.38 2.48
N ARG A 25 -0.64 -3.38 2.78
CA ARG A 25 -0.92 -4.78 2.46
C ARG A 25 -2.13 -5.32 3.22
N ALA A 26 -2.30 -4.96 4.49
CA ALA A 26 -3.47 -5.36 5.27
C ALA A 26 -4.75 -4.77 4.68
N ILE A 27 -4.75 -3.48 4.35
CA ILE A 27 -5.87 -2.79 3.69
C ILE A 27 -6.19 -3.49 2.36
N MET A 28 -5.20 -3.71 1.49
CA MET A 28 -5.43 -4.36 0.20
C MET A 28 -6.03 -5.77 0.33
N ASN A 29 -5.67 -6.51 1.38
CA ASN A 29 -6.08 -7.89 1.52
C ASN A 29 -7.40 -8.07 2.28
N GLN A 30 -7.74 -7.15 3.19
CA GLN A 30 -8.81 -7.31 4.18
C GLN A 30 -9.86 -6.19 4.13
N ALA A 31 -9.67 -5.11 3.37
CA ALA A 31 -10.60 -3.97 3.38
C ALA A 31 -11.98 -4.26 2.76
N ARG A 32 -12.15 -5.38 2.05
CA ARG A 32 -13.40 -5.72 1.38
C ARG A 32 -13.92 -7.06 1.89
N THR A 33 -15.25 -7.15 2.07
CA THR A 33 -15.96 -8.39 2.43
C THR A 33 -15.65 -9.51 1.44
N VAL A 34 -15.59 -9.17 0.14
CA VAL A 34 -15.09 -10.07 -0.90
C VAL A 34 -13.73 -9.56 -1.37
N ARG A 35 -12.70 -10.38 -1.15
CA ARG A 35 -11.32 -10.07 -1.53
C ARG A 35 -11.19 -9.95 -3.05
N LEU A 36 -10.67 -8.82 -3.50
CA LEU A 36 -10.28 -8.61 -4.90
C LEU A 36 -8.75 -8.63 -5.04
N PRO A 37 -8.21 -9.17 -6.15
CA PRO A 37 -6.78 -9.07 -6.44
C PRO A 37 -6.29 -7.62 -6.55
N VAL A 38 -5.03 -7.37 -6.19
CA VAL A 38 -4.44 -6.01 -6.16
C VAL A 38 -4.47 -5.31 -7.52
N HIS A 39 -4.22 -6.04 -8.62
CA HIS A 39 -4.25 -5.46 -9.97
C HIS A 39 -5.66 -4.97 -10.35
N MET A 40 -6.71 -5.71 -9.98
CA MET A 40 -8.11 -5.31 -10.20
C MET A 40 -8.45 -4.03 -9.44
N VAL A 41 -7.99 -3.92 -8.19
CA VAL A 41 -8.20 -2.69 -7.39
C VAL A 41 -7.47 -1.50 -8.02
N ARG A 42 -6.29 -1.71 -8.61
CA ARG A 42 -5.54 -0.68 -9.33
C ARG A 42 -6.29 -0.18 -10.57
N GLU A 43 -6.83 -1.10 -11.37
CA GLU A 43 -7.66 -0.76 -12.55
C GLU A 43 -8.91 0.01 -12.14
N LEU A 44 -9.61 -0.45 -11.08
CA LEU A 44 -10.78 0.26 -10.55
C LEU A 44 -10.44 1.69 -10.12
N ASN A 45 -9.33 1.89 -9.42
CA ASN A 45 -8.90 3.23 -9.02
C ASN A 45 -8.56 4.14 -10.21
N GLN A 46 -8.03 3.60 -11.31
CA GLN A 46 -7.79 4.37 -12.53
C GLN A 46 -9.11 4.82 -13.16
N ILE A 47 -10.08 3.92 -13.26
CA ILE A 47 -11.42 4.22 -13.79
C ILE A 47 -12.11 5.27 -12.93
N LEU A 48 -12.08 5.12 -11.60
CA LEU A 48 -12.69 6.09 -10.68
C LEU A 48 -12.07 7.48 -10.82
N ARG A 49 -10.74 7.58 -10.95
CA ARG A 49 -10.07 8.87 -11.20
C ARG A 49 -10.49 9.47 -12.53
N ALA A 50 -10.52 8.68 -13.61
CA ALA A 50 -10.95 9.16 -14.92
C ALA A 50 -12.40 9.66 -14.89
N LYS A 51 -13.29 8.93 -14.20
CA LYS A 51 -14.67 9.34 -13.97
C LYS A 51 -14.75 10.70 -13.27
N TYR A 52 -14.01 10.89 -12.17
CA TYR A 52 -13.97 12.16 -11.45
C TYR A 52 -13.50 13.33 -12.32
N HIS A 53 -12.55 13.11 -13.23
CA HIS A 53 -12.07 14.15 -14.14
C HIS A 53 -13.08 14.51 -15.25
N LEU A 54 -14.00 13.61 -15.61
CA LEU A 54 -15.01 13.84 -16.64
C LEU A 54 -16.30 14.46 -16.08
N GLU A 55 -16.60 14.23 -14.80
CA GLU A 55 -17.77 14.79 -14.11
C GLU A 55 -17.53 16.19 -13.53
N ALA A 56 -16.28 16.68 -13.53
CA ALA A 56 -15.87 18.02 -13.11
C ALA A 56 -15.78 18.98 -14.30
#